data_AF-A0A6P0RBB3-F1
#
_entry.id   AF-A0A6P0RBB3-F1
#
_cell.length_a   1.000
_cell.length_b   1.000
_cell.length_c   1.000
_cell.angle_alpha   90.00
_cell.angle_beta   90.00
_cell.angle_gamma   90.00
#
_symmetry.space_group_name_H-M   'P 1'
#
loop_
_entity.id
_entity.type
_entity.pdbx_description
1 polymer ?
#
loop_
_entity_poly.entity_id
_entity_poly.type
_entity_poly.pdbx_seq_one_letter_code
_entity_poly.pdbx_strand_id
1 'polypeptide(L)'
;MIYEKKIVGVWSPNPLLIDKYSRIYEKKIVGVWSPNPLLIDKYSRIYHKKIVGVWSPNPLLIDKYSRIYHKKIVGVWSPNPLLIDKYSRIYHKKIVGVWSPNPLLIDKYSRIYHKKIVGVWSPNPI
;
A
#
# COMPACT_ATOMS: atom_id res chain seq x y z
N MET A 1 0.60 14.08 11.48
CA MET A 1 0.36 14.31 10.04
C MET A 1 1.71 14.52 9.41
N ILE A 2 2.10 13.65 8.49
CA ILE A 2 3.39 13.74 7.80
C ILE A 2 3.12 14.25 6.38
N TYR A 3 3.87 15.27 5.98
CA TYR A 3 3.80 15.84 4.64
C TYR A 3 5.21 15.96 4.10
N GLU A 4 5.61 15.08 3.18
CA GLU A 4 6.84 15.26 2.42
C GLU A 4 6.58 15.52 0.94
N LYS A 5 7.47 16.33 0.36
CA LYS A 5 7.41 16.70 -1.05
C LYS A 5 8.03 15.63 -1.93
N LYS A 6 9.02 14.90 -1.42
CA LYS A 6 9.73 13.86 -2.16
C LYS A 6 10.51 12.98 -1.19
N ILE A 7 10.25 11.69 -1.24
CA ILE A 7 11.04 10.66 -0.56
C ILE A 7 11.80 9.86 -1.63
N VAL A 8 13.10 9.62 -1.39
CA VAL A 8 13.97 8.86 -2.29
C VAL A 8 14.76 7.85 -1.49
N GLY A 9 14.69 6.58 -1.87
CA GLY A 9 15.55 5.53 -1.35
C GLY A 9 15.32 5.28 0.14
N VAL A 10 14.18 4.67 0.47
CA VAL A 10 13.91 4.21 1.84
C VAL A 10 14.29 2.74 1.92
N TRP A 11 15.18 2.41 2.86
CA TRP A 11 15.41 1.04 3.28
C TRP A 11 15.06 0.88 4.74
N SER A 12 14.20 -0.09 5.04
CA SER A 12 13.84 -0.43 6.41
C SER A 12 13.48 -1.91 6.44
N PRO A 13 14.32 -2.79 7.01
CA PRO A 13 14.15 -4.24 6.90
C PRO A 13 12.81 -4.73 7.48
N ASN A 14 12.53 -4.38 8.75
CA ASN A 14 11.31 -4.80 9.46
C ASN A 14 10.71 -3.60 10.24
N PRO A 15 10.21 -2.57 9.54
CA PRO A 15 9.66 -1.39 10.22
C PRO A 15 8.36 -1.75 10.91
N LEU A 16 8.21 -1.24 12.14
CA LEU A 16 6.99 -1.34 12.94
C LEU A 16 6.38 0.05 13.10
N LEU A 17 5.12 0.20 12.69
CA LEU A 17 4.32 1.39 12.98
C LEU A 17 3.02 0.95 13.66
N ILE A 18 2.75 1.51 14.83
CA ILE A 18 1.48 1.34 15.52
C ILE A 18 0.98 2.73 15.90
N ASP A 19 -0.15 3.13 15.32
CA ASP A 19 -0.75 4.43 15.63
C ASP A 19 -2.28 4.28 15.78
N LYS A 20 -2.88 5.19 16.53
CA LYS A 20 -4.33 5.35 16.56
C LYS A 20 -4.81 6.10 15.33
N TYR A 21 -4.03 7.06 14.82
CA TYR A 21 -4.42 7.93 13.72
C TYR A 21 -3.26 8.33 12.81
N SER A 22 -3.04 7.57 11.75
CA SER A 22 -2.04 7.92 10.74
C SER A 22 -2.63 8.78 9.61
N ARG A 23 -1.88 9.81 9.20
CA ARG A 23 -2.14 10.58 7.97
C ARG A 23 -0.83 10.87 7.26
N ILE A 24 -0.70 10.33 6.06
CA ILE A 24 0.47 10.47 5.20
C ILE A 24 0.05 11.14 3.90
N TYR A 25 0.72 12.23 3.57
CA TYR A 25 0.58 12.88 2.28
C TYR A 25 1.94 13.04 1.63
N GLU A 26 2.07 12.47 0.44
CA GLU A 26 3.34 12.42 -0.25
C GLU A 26 3.18 12.73 -1.73
N LYS A 27 3.98 13.68 -2.23
CA LYS A 27 3.90 14.05 -3.65
C LYS A 27 4.66 13.05 -4.54
N LYS A 28 5.79 12.51 -4.08
CA LYS A 28 6.57 11.55 -4.87
C LYS A 28 7.40 10.64 -3.97
N ILE A 29 7.23 9.34 -4.14
CA ILE A 29 8.09 8.32 -3.55
C ILE A 29 8.82 7.59 -4.67
N VAL A 30 10.12 7.38 -4.49
CA VAL A 30 10.97 6.60 -5.39
C VAL A 30 11.80 5.62 -4.57
N GLY A 31 11.60 4.32 -4.79
CA GLY A 31 12.37 3.26 -4.15
C GLY A 31 12.03 3.13 -2.67
N VAL A 32 11.15 2.19 -2.35
CA VAL A 32 10.92 1.73 -0.98
C VAL A 32 11.24 0.25 -0.92
N TRP A 33 12.13 -0.11 -0.01
CA TRP A 33 12.54 -1.47 0.24
C TRP A 33 12.27 -1.81 1.71
N SER A 34 11.20 -2.56 1.94
CA SER A 34 10.79 -2.98 3.27
C SER A 34 10.34 -4.44 3.24
N PRO A 35 11.23 -5.40 3.53
CA PRO A 35 10.96 -6.83 3.58
C PRO A 35 9.68 -7.24 4.31
N ASN A 36 9.57 -6.92 5.60
CA ASN A 36 8.44 -7.32 6.44
C ASN A 36 7.91 -6.14 7.26
N PRO A 37 7.27 -5.14 6.63
CA PRO A 37 6.70 -4.01 7.33
C PRO A 37 5.44 -4.46 8.06
N LEU A 38 5.26 -3.97 9.29
CA LEU A 38 4.06 -4.16 10.08
C LEU A 38 3.45 -2.80 10.42
N LEU A 39 2.28 -2.53 9.85
CA LEU A 39 1.52 -1.31 10.14
C LEU A 39 0.19 -1.70 10.77
N ILE A 40 -0.10 -1.13 11.94
CA ILE A 40 -1.38 -1.29 12.63
C ILE A 40 -1.94 0.09 12.92
N ASP A 41 -3.03 0.47 12.26
CA ASP A 41 -3.74 1.71 12.54
C ASP A 41 -5.21 1.51 12.90
N LYS A 42 -5.72 2.28 13.86
CA LYS A 42 -7.19 2.35 14.03
C LYS A 42 -7.82 3.14 12.87
N TYR A 43 -7.14 4.17 12.39
CA TYR A 43 -7.59 5.00 11.28
C TYR A 43 -6.40 5.44 10.44
N SER A 44 -6.34 4.97 9.20
CA SER A 44 -5.30 5.35 8.26
C SER A 44 -5.84 6.18 7.10
N ARG A 45 -5.08 7.19 6.71
CA ARG A 45 -5.31 7.99 5.50
C ARG A 45 -4.01 8.20 4.77
N ILE A 46 -3.95 7.64 3.57
CA ILE A 46 -2.75 7.67 2.75
C ILE A 46 -3.08 8.32 1.42
N TYR A 47 -2.32 9.36 1.07
CA TYR A 47 -2.39 9.99 -0.25
C TYR A 47 -1.00 10.05 -0.86
N HIS A 48 -0.86 9.47 -2.06
CA HIS A 48 0.34 9.60 -2.87
C HIS A 48 0.02 10.05 -4.29
N LYS A 49 0.74 11.07 -4.76
CA LYS A 49 0.60 11.50 -6.16
C LYS A 49 1.38 10.60 -7.11
N LYS A 50 2.57 10.12 -6.73
CA LYS A 50 3.36 9.20 -7.55
C LYS A 50 4.20 8.29 -6.68
N ILE A 51 4.12 6.98 -6.93
CA ILE A 51 5.00 5.97 -6.37
C ILE A 51 5.72 5.26 -7.51
N VAL A 52 7.02 5.04 -7.36
CA VAL A 52 7.84 4.27 -8.28
C VAL A 52 8.71 3.31 -7.49
N GLY A 53 8.50 2.01 -7.71
CA GLY A 53 9.28 0.94 -7.07
C GLY A 53 8.96 0.81 -5.59
N VAL A 54 8.12 -0.18 -5.27
CA VAL A 54 7.91 -0.65 -3.90
C VAL A 54 8.17 -2.15 -3.88
N TRP A 55 8.97 -2.58 -2.91
CA TRP A 55 9.28 -3.98 -2.71
C TRP A 55 9.11 -4.32 -1.24
N SER A 56 8.07 -5.10 -0.98
CA SER A 56 7.68 -5.56 0.34
C SER A 56 7.22 -7.01 0.25
N PRO A 57 8.13 -7.98 0.46
CA PRO A 57 7.88 -9.41 0.48
C PRO A 57 6.65 -9.83 1.27
N ASN A 58 6.61 -9.52 2.56
CA ASN A 58 5.57 -10.00 3.48
C ASN A 58 5.04 -8.84 4.33
N PRO A 59 4.35 -7.85 3.73
CA PRO A 59 3.77 -6.75 4.47
C PRO A 59 2.55 -7.24 5.25
N LEU A 60 2.44 -6.80 6.50
CA LEU A 60 1.25 -6.97 7.32
C LEU A 60 0.63 -5.59 7.58
N LEU A 61 -0.58 -5.38 7.04
CA LEU A 61 -1.37 -4.17 7.32
C LEU A 61 -2.67 -4.56 8.02
N ILE A 62 -2.94 -3.91 9.15
CA ILE A 62 -4.16 -4.13 9.93
C ILE A 62 -4.79 -2.78 10.22
N ASP A 63 -5.87 -2.43 9.51
CA ASP A 63 -6.62 -1.20 9.79
C ASP A 63 -8.08 -1.45 10.21
N LYS A 64 -8.56 -0.69 11.19
CA LYS A 64 -10.02 -0.64 11.41
C LYS A 64 -10.72 0.18 10.33
N TYR A 65 -10.09 1.25 9.87
CA TYR A 65 -10.61 2.12 8.82
C TYR A 65 -9.45 2.64 7.96
N SER A 66 -9.40 2.21 6.71
CA SER A 66 -8.38 2.65 5.76
C SER A 66 -8.96 3.46 4.60
N ARG A 67 -8.21 4.50 4.22
CA ARG A 67 -8.48 5.29 3.02
C ARG A 67 -7.18 5.53 2.28
N ILE A 68 -7.10 4.95 1.09
CA ILE A 68 -5.91 4.98 0.28
C ILE A 68 -6.23 5.61 -1.07
N TYR A 69 -5.46 6.64 -1.44
CA TYR A 69 -5.54 7.27 -2.75
C TYR A 69 -4.16 7.33 -3.41
N HIS A 70 -4.08 6.81 -4.62
CA HIS A 70 -2.89 6.89 -5.46
C HIS A 70 -3.20 7.42 -6.85
N LYS A 71 -2.53 8.50 -7.27
CA LYS A 71 -2.69 8.99 -8.65
C LYS A 71 -1.91 8.15 -9.65
N LYS A 72 -0.70 7.70 -9.32
CA LYS A 72 0.10 6.83 -10.19
C LYS A 72 0.99 5.91 -9.36
N ILE A 73 0.94 4.62 -9.65
CA ILE A 73 1.86 3.61 -9.14
C ILE A 73 2.57 2.95 -10.32
N VAL A 74 3.88 2.73 -10.18
CA VAL A 74 4.70 2.00 -11.13
C VAL A 74 5.57 1.03 -10.35
N GLY A 75 5.39 -0.28 -10.57
CA GLY A 75 6.17 -1.34 -9.95
C GLY A 75 5.86 -1.51 -8.46
N VAL A 76 5.07 -2.52 -8.15
CA VAL A 76 4.87 -3.03 -6.79
C VAL A 76 5.15 -4.52 -6.79
N TRP A 77 5.98 -4.95 -5.85
CA TRP A 77 6.34 -6.34 -5.64
C TRP A 77 6.06 -6.71 -4.20
N SER A 78 4.98 -7.46 -4.01
CA SER A 78 4.58 -7.95 -2.70
C SER A 78 4.17 -9.40 -2.80
N PRO A 79 5.12 -10.35 -2.66
CA PRO A 79 4.91 -11.79 -2.68
C PRO A 79 3.72 -12.30 -1.85
N ASN A 80 3.73 -12.03 -0.54
CA ASN A 80 2.78 -12.59 0.41
C ASN A 80 2.20 -11.48 1.32
N PRO A 81 1.43 -10.53 0.77
CA PRO A 81 0.85 -9.46 1.54
C PRO A 81 -0.32 -9.99 2.36
N LEU A 82 -0.38 -9.58 3.63
CA LEU A 82 -1.52 -9.83 4.50
C LEU A 82 -2.19 -8.51 4.88
N LEU A 83 -3.43 -8.34 4.45
CA LEU A 83 -4.24 -7.15 4.65
C LEU A 83 -5.49 -7.52 5.45
N ILE A 84 -5.70 -6.85 6.58
CA ILE A 84 -6.88 -7.05 7.43
C ILE A 84 -7.55 -5.70 7.65
N ASP A 85 -8.63 -5.42 6.92
CA ASP A 85 -9.39 -4.19 7.09
C ASP A 85 -10.84 -4.42 7.51
N LYS A 86 -11.32 -3.69 8.53
CA LYS A 86 -12.77 -3.68 8.80
C LYS A 86 -13.52 -2.83 7.77
N TYR A 87 -12.94 -1.72 7.34
CA TYR A 87 -13.52 -0.82 6.35
C TYR A 87 -12.42 -0.22 5.48
N SER A 88 -12.38 -0.60 4.21
CA SER A 88 -11.36 -0.13 3.27
C SER A 88 -11.98 0.67 2.12
N ARG A 89 -11.29 1.75 1.72
CA ARG A 89 -11.58 2.50 0.49
C ARG A 89 -10.29 2.77 -0.23
N ILE A 90 -10.15 2.19 -1.41
CA ILE A 90 -8.93 2.23 -2.20
C ILE A 90 -9.25 2.80 -3.58
N TYR A 91 -8.53 3.85 -3.95
CA TYR A 91 -8.64 4.47 -5.27
C TYR A 91 -7.27 4.57 -5.94
N HIS A 92 -7.15 4.03 -7.16
CA HIS A 92 -5.99 4.26 -8.00
C HIS A 92 -6.39 4.79 -9.37
N LYS A 93 -5.78 5.90 -9.79
CA LYS A 93 -5.99 6.42 -11.15
C LYS A 93 -5.19 5.64 -12.21
N LYS A 94 -3.97 5.22 -11.90
CA LYS A 94 -3.14 4.42 -12.80
C LYS A 94 -2.20 3.51 -12.02
N ILE A 95 -2.22 2.23 -12.37
CA ILE A 95 -1.29 1.20 -11.88
C ILE A 95 -0.57 0.61 -13.09
N VAL A 96 0.75 0.43 -12.96
CA VAL A 96 1.58 -0.27 -13.95
C VAL A 96 2.48 -1.24 -13.21
N GLY A 97 2.27 -2.54 -13.41
CA GLY A 97 3.06 -3.61 -12.80
C GLY A 97 2.78 -3.80 -11.32
N VAL A 98 1.99 -4.84 -11.02
CA VAL A 98 1.82 -5.38 -9.66
C VAL A 98 2.10 -6.87 -9.70
N TRP A 99 2.89 -7.34 -8.75
CA TRP A 99 3.22 -8.75 -8.59
C TRP A 99 2.95 -9.17 -7.15
N SER A 100 1.89 -9.97 -6.98
CA SER A 100 1.46 -10.47 -5.68
C SER A 100 1.02 -11.92 -5.78
N PRO A 101 1.95 -12.89 -5.69
CA PRO A 101 1.66 -14.31 -5.83
C PRO A 101 0.61 -14.86 -4.85
N ASN A 102 0.76 -14.55 -3.55
CA ASN A 102 -0.06 -15.15 -2.50
C ASN A 102 -0.66 -14.07 -1.59
N PRO A 103 -1.56 -13.23 -2.12
CA PRO A 103 -2.21 -12.22 -1.31
C PRO A 103 -3.25 -12.86 -0.38
N LEU A 104 -3.31 -12.37 0.86
CA LEU A 104 -4.39 -12.68 1.79
C LEU A 104 -5.06 -11.37 2.22
N LEU A 105 -6.34 -11.23 1.88
CA LEU A 105 -7.15 -10.07 2.18
C LEU A 105 -8.37 -10.48 3.01
N ILE A 106 -8.48 -9.93 4.22
CA ILE A 106 -9.61 -10.12 5.12
C ILE A 106 -10.30 -8.77 5.29
N ASP A 107 -11.33 -8.55 4.48
CA ASP A 107 -12.10 -7.31 4.51
C ASP A 107 -13.56 -7.55 4.88
N LYS A 108 -14.09 -6.76 5.83
CA LYS A 108 -15.55 -6.78 6.12
C LYS A 108 -16.34 -5.93 5.13
N TYR A 109 -15.80 -4.75 4.79
CA TYR A 109 -16.42 -3.83 3.85
C TYR A 109 -15.34 -3.13 3.03
N SER A 110 -15.29 -3.43 1.73
CA SER A 110 -14.28 -2.85 0.84
C SER A 110 -14.93 -2.15 -0.35
N ARG A 111 -14.29 -1.07 -0.80
CA ARG A 111 -14.55 -0.44 -2.09
C ARG A 111 -13.24 -0.13 -2.77
N ILE A 112 -12.99 -0.82 -3.87
CA ILE A 112 -11.79 -0.67 -4.67
C ILE A 112 -12.16 -0.11 -6.03
N TYR A 113 -11.51 0.98 -6.42
CA TYR A 113 -11.68 1.58 -7.74
C TYR A 113 -10.34 1.77 -8.42
N HIS A 114 -10.27 1.32 -9.67
CA HIS A 114 -9.13 1.51 -10.54
C HIS A 114 -9.57 2.07 -11.89
N LYS A 115 -9.01 3.22 -12.30
CA LYS A 115 -9.30 3.77 -13.65
C LYS A 115 -8.51 3.07 -14.75
N LYS A 116 -7.26 2.68 -14.47
CA LYS A 116 -6.41 1.96 -15.43
C LYS A 116 -5.39 1.09 -14.70
N ILE A 117 -5.33 -0.16 -15.11
CA ILE A 117 -4.34 -1.14 -14.66
C ILE A 117 -3.64 -1.69 -15.90
N VAL A 118 -2.32 -1.83 -15.82
CA VAL A 118 -1.50 -2.45 -16.87
C VAL A 118 -0.53 -3.41 -16.18
N GLY A 119 -0.72 -4.71 -16.41
CA GLY A 119 0.11 -5.77 -15.81
C GLY A 119 -0.21 -6.00 -14.33
N VAL A 120 -0.93 -7.09 -14.06
CA VAL A 120 -1.11 -7.68 -12.73
C VAL A 120 -0.78 -9.14 -12.86
N TRP A 121 0.00 -9.65 -11.93
CA TRP A 121 0.25 -11.07 -11.81
C TRP A 121 -0.06 -11.51 -10.39
N SER A 122 -1.03 -12.42 -10.30
CA SER A 122 -1.43 -13.11 -9.08
C SER A 122 -1.95 -14.49 -9.54
N PRO A 123 -1.26 -15.59 -9.24
CA PRO A 123 -1.68 -16.94 -9.56
C PRO A 123 -2.92 -17.35 -8.75
N ASN A 124 -3.12 -16.74 -7.57
CA ASN A 124 -4.33 -16.89 -6.78
C ASN A 124 -5.21 -15.64 -6.95
N PRO A 125 -6.46 -15.75 -7.42
CA PRO A 125 -7.33 -14.59 -7.52
C PRO A 125 -7.55 -13.95 -6.14
N ILE A 126 -7.59 -12.62 -6.12
CA ILE A 126 -7.90 -11.76 -4.96
C ILE A 126 -9.40 -11.75 -4.70
#